data_AF-A0A842XLH3-F1
#
_entry.id   AF-A0A842XLH3-F1
#
_cell.length_a   1.000
_cell.length_b   1.000
_cell.length_c   1.000
_cell.angle_alpha   90.00
_cell.angle_beta   90.00
_cell.angle_gamma   90.00
#
_symmetry.space_group_name_H-M   'P 1'
#
loop_
_entity.id
_entity.type
_entity.pdbx_description
1 polymer ?
#
loop_
_entity_poly.entity_id
_entity_poly.type
_entity_poly.pdbx_seq_one_letter_code
_entity_poly.pdbx_strand_id
1 'polypeptide(L)' 'IIRSGVYKGHGLQDITYYFGYPFKHPEKNGYHMGLEYQGFILGTLEEPDWEKIIEYNKDDVLAMKYIIESVCL' A
#
# COMPACT_ATOMS: atom_id res chain seq x y z
N ILE A 1 -25.22 5.44 -1.28
CA ILE A 1 -24.69 5.69 0.08
C ILE A 1 -23.18 5.76 -0.06
N ILE A 2 -22.62 6.96 -0.19
CA ILE A 2 -21.17 7.16 -0.23
C ILE A 2 -20.70 7.00 1.21
N ARG A 3 -20.07 5.86 1.52
CA ARG A 3 -19.39 5.69 2.81
C ARG A 3 -18.08 6.49 2.74
N SER A 4 -18.15 7.79 2.99
CA SER A 4 -16.95 8.59 3.22
C SER A 4 -16.29 8.09 4.50
N GLY A 5 -15.19 7.35 4.36
CA GLY A 5 -14.35 6.97 5.48
C GLY A 5 -13.83 8.19 6.22
N VAL A 6 -13.73 8.12 7.54
CA VAL A 6 -13.06 9.15 8.35
C VAL A 6 -11.62 9.28 7.85
N TYR A 7 -11.20 10.52 7.56
CA TYR A 7 -9.83 10.83 7.19
C TYR A 7 -8.89 10.49 8.36
N LYS A 8 -8.05 9.46 8.20
CA LYS A 8 -7.23 8.90 9.30
C LYS A 8 -5.76 9.29 9.25
N GLY A 9 -5.31 9.98 8.21
CA GLY A 9 -3.92 10.40 8.05
C GLY A 9 -3.63 10.96 6.66
N HIS A 10 -2.41 11.46 6.46
CA HIS A 10 -1.90 11.94 5.17
C HIS A 10 -1.10 10.85 4.41
N GLY A 11 -1.16 9.59 4.87
CA GLY A 11 -0.50 8.48 4.20
C GLY A 11 -1.21 8.12 2.89
N LEU A 12 -0.47 7.51 1.95
CA LEU A 12 -1.03 7.10 0.66
C LEU A 12 -2.27 6.21 0.84
N GLN A 13 -2.21 5.22 1.74
CA GLN A 13 -3.33 4.32 2.05
C GLN A 13 -4.57 5.05 2.59
N ASP A 14 -4.39 6.07 3.45
CA ASP A 14 -5.52 6.82 4.02
C ASP A 14 -6.23 7.65 2.93
N ILE A 15 -5.45 8.33 2.09
CA ILE A 15 -5.97 9.16 0.99
C ILE A 15 -6.66 8.27 -0.04
N THR A 16 -6.01 7.21 -0.49
CA THR A 16 -6.55 6.28 -1.48
C THR A 16 -7.77 5.52 -0.98
N TYR A 17 -7.86 5.23 0.33
CA TYR A 17 -9.07 4.67 0.95
C TYR A 17 -10.27 5.63 0.82
N TYR A 18 -10.05 6.93 1.00
CA TYR A 18 -11.09 7.94 0.77
C TYR A 18 -11.59 7.92 -0.69
N PHE A 19 -10.69 7.74 -1.66
CA PHE A 19 -11.05 7.62 -3.08
C PHE A 19 -11.58 6.22 -3.47
N GLY A 20 -11.48 5.22 -2.60
CA GLY A 20 -12.01 3.87 -2.86
C GLY A 20 -11.10 2.96 -3.69
N TYR A 21 -9.79 3.20 -3.73
CA TYR A 21 -8.84 2.34 -4.44
C TYR A 21 -8.72 0.96 -3.74
N PRO A 22 -8.86 -0.16 -4.47
CA PRO A 22 -8.80 -1.50 -3.89
C PRO A 22 -7.36 -2.06 -3.91
N PHE A 23 -6.60 -1.85 -2.83
CA PHE A 23 -5.29 -2.51 -2.68
C PHE A 23 -5.42 -4.03 -2.65
N LYS A 24 -4.47 -4.71 -3.30
CA LYS A 24 -4.31 -6.16 -3.24
C LYS A 24 -3.83 -6.64 -1.88
N HIS A 25 -2.96 -5.86 -1.23
CA HIS A 25 -2.31 -6.21 0.04
C HIS A 25 -2.56 -5.12 1.11
N PRO A 26 -3.82 -4.87 1.52
CA PRO A 26 -4.18 -3.78 2.44
C PRO A 26 -3.62 -3.96 3.86
N GLU A 27 -3.16 -5.17 4.22
CA GLU A 27 -2.53 -5.48 5.50
C GLU A 27 -1.04 -5.11 5.55
N LYS A 28 -0.40 -4.88 4.39
CA LYS A 28 1.02 -4.50 4.31
C LYS A 28 1.18 -2.98 4.37
N ASN A 29 2.29 -2.54 4.97
CA ASN A 29 2.71 -1.14 4.99
C ASN A 29 4.24 -1.06 4.93
N GLY A 30 4.78 0.14 4.76
CA GLY A 30 6.23 0.35 4.64
C GLY A 30 7.03 -0.16 5.84
N TYR A 31 6.45 -0.21 7.05
CA TYR A 31 7.12 -0.76 8.22
C TYR A 31 7.27 -2.28 8.14
N HIS A 32 6.20 -3.01 7.77
CA HIS A 32 6.25 -4.46 7.54
C HIS A 32 7.29 -4.83 6.48
N MET A 33 7.37 -4.05 5.40
CA MET A 33 8.36 -4.25 4.34
C MET A 33 9.80 -4.12 4.86
N GLY A 34 10.06 -3.10 5.68
CA GLY A 34 11.37 -2.91 6.31
C GLY A 34 11.77 -4.10 7.19
N LEU A 35 10.83 -4.64 7.98
CA LEU A 35 11.08 -5.80 8.83
C LEU A 35 11.36 -7.08 8.02
N GLU A 36 10.61 -7.33 6.95
CA GLU A 36 10.81 -8.50 6.08
C GLU A 36 12.19 -8.46 5.41
N TYR A 37 12.58 -7.31 4.85
CA TYR A 37 13.92 -7.13 4.27
C TYR A 37 15.02 -7.26 5.32
N GLN A 38 14.86 -6.64 6.48
CA GLN A 38 15.84 -6.73 7.56
C GLN A 38 16.05 -8.18 7.99
N GLY A 39 14.96 -8.92 8.23
CA GLY A 39 15.06 -10.29 8.68
C GLY A 39 15.68 -11.22 7.63
N PHE A 40 15.35 -11.03 6.36
CA PHE A 40 15.99 -11.76 5.26
C PHE A 40 17.50 -11.49 5.18
N ILE A 41 17.91 -10.22 5.21
CA ILE A 41 19.34 -9.83 5.14
C ILE A 41 20.13 -10.35 6.34
N LEU A 42 19.51 -10.33 7.53
CA LEU A 42 20.14 -10.82 8.76
C LEU A 42 20.05 -12.35 8.94
N GLY A 43 19.37 -13.05 8.03
CA GLY A 43 19.14 -14.50 8.12
C GLY A 43 18.24 -14.91 9.29
N THR A 44 17.44 -13.99 9.84
CA THR A 44 16.47 -14.28 10.91
C THR A 44 15.08 -14.62 10.38
N LEU A 45 14.83 -14.36 9.09
CA LEU A 45 13.64 -14.77 8.35
C LEU A 45 14.03 -15.52 7.08
N GLU A 46 13.13 -16.38 6.62
CA GLU A 46 13.22 -17.01 5.30
C GLU A 46 13.06 -15.96 4.18
N GLU A 47 13.30 -16.40 2.94
CA GLU A 47 13.11 -15.56 1.76
C GLU A 47 11.66 -15.05 1.69
N PRO A 48 11.43 -13.72 1.56
CA PRO A 48 10.10 -13.16 1.44
C PRO A 48 9.41 -13.59 0.14
N ASP A 49 8.08 -13.50 0.14
CA ASP A 49 7.30 -13.59 -1.09
C ASP A 49 7.54 -12.34 -1.96
N TRP A 50 8.51 -12.44 -2.87
CA TRP A 50 8.88 -11.34 -3.76
C TRP A 50 7.75 -10.91 -4.68
N GLU A 51 6.86 -11.82 -5.08
CA GLU A 51 5.71 -11.48 -5.92
C GLU A 51 4.78 -10.56 -5.15
N LYS A 52 4.45 -10.91 -3.90
CA LYS A 52 3.63 -10.06 -3.02
C LYS A 52 4.26 -8.69 -2.77
N ILE A 53 5.59 -8.63 -2.63
CA ILE A 53 6.35 -7.38 -2.46
C ILE A 53 6.27 -6.50 -3.72
N ILE A 54 6.41 -7.09 -4.90
CA ILE A 54 6.31 -6.36 -6.17
C ILE A 54 4.88 -5.86 -6.38
N GLU A 55 3.87 -6.67 -6.05
CA GLU A 55 2.47 -6.27 -6.12
C GLU A 55 2.14 -5.10 -5.18
N TYR A 56 2.66 -5.11 -3.95
CA TYR A 56 2.53 -3.99 -3.01
C TYR A 56 3.07 -2.68 -3.61
N ASN A 57 4.29 -2.71 -4.18
CA ASN A 57 4.89 -1.52 -4.79
C ASN A 57 4.16 -1.07 -6.06
N LYS A 58 3.63 -2.03 -6.83
CA LYS A 58 2.81 -1.72 -8.01
C LYS A 58 1.52 -1.01 -7.62
N ASP A 59 0.88 -1.42 -6.53
CA ASP A 59 -0.32 -0.75 -6.02
C ASP A 59 -0.04 0.69 -5.61
N ASP A 60 1.10 0.99 -4.97
CA ASP A 60 1.43 2.38 -4.60
C ASP A 60 1.49 3.31 -5.83
N VAL A 61 2.04 2.83 -6.95
CA VAL A 61 2.09 3.59 -8.22
C VAL A 61 0.71 3.75 -8.83
N LEU A 62 -0.07 2.68 -8.88
CA LEU A 62 -1.41 2.69 -9.48
C LEU A 62 -2.42 3.49 -8.66
N ALA A 63 -2.31 3.45 -7.33
CA ALA A 63 -3.15 4.22 -6.45
C ALA A 63 -2.88 5.73 -6.58
N MET A 64 -1.62 6.12 -6.81
CA MET A 64 -1.29 7.52 -7.14
C MET A 64 -1.94 7.97 -8.44
N LYS A 65 -1.84 7.16 -9.51
CA LYS A 65 -2.54 7.43 -10.78
C LYS A 65 -4.05 7.59 -10.55
N TYR A 66 -4.66 6.69 -9.79
CA TYR A 66 -6.09 6.71 -9.48
C TYR A 66 -6.50 8.00 -8.73
N ILE A 67 -5.72 8.45 -7.74
CA ILE A 67 -5.99 9.71 -7.04
C ILE A 67 -5.95 10.89 -8.02
N ILE A 68 -4.89 10.99 -8.84
CA ILE A 68 -4.74 12.09 -9.80
C ILE A 68 -5.90 12.09 -10.81
N GLU A 69 -6.28 10.92 -11.33
CA GLU A 69 -7.45 10.78 -12.20
C GLU A 69 -8.74 11.20 -11.49
N SER A 70 -8.90 10.92 -10.20
CA SER A 70 -10.11 11.27 -9.43
C SER A 70 -10.21 12.75 -9.03
N VAL A 71 -9.09 13.47 -9.01
CA VAL A 71 -9.04 14.90 -8.62
C VAL A 71 -9.00 15.82 -9.83
N CYS A 72 -8.34 15.41 -10.91
CA CYS A 72 -8.02 16.28 -12.04
C CYS A 72 -8.84 16.00 -13.30
N LEU A 73 -9.51 14.84 -13.41
CA LEU A 73 -10.30 14.43 -14.56
C LEU A 73 -11.76 14.19 -14.16
#